data_AF-A0A139BWN2-F1
#
_entry.id   AF-A0A139BWN2-F1
#
_cell.length_a   1.000
_cell.length_b   1.000
_cell.length_c   1.000
_cell.angle_alpha   90.00
_cell.angle_beta   90.00
_cell.angle_gamma   90.00
#
_symmetry.space_group_name_H-M   'P 1'
#
loop_
_entity.id
_entity.type
_entity.pdbx_description
1 polymer ?
#
loop_
_entity_poly.entity_id
_entity_poly.type
_entity_poly.pdbx_seq_one_letter_code
_entity_poly.pdbx_strand_id
1 'polypeptide(L)'
;MFADWHFPFLWHLVGLSKKENMKKVVLIMLACFSFGTAMEASALDDYVGFSLYSVKSSESGINNTAAGFTGMISARPNEYYGYEVQGGVLGKIGPFSSSGEADFSIAGFLPLGGSGINLYAKAGVDDVYSSGNVNNEGLTYGAGVEYQGGKDIVRLGFQHFNVGNSTLSPSLSANLIGVTFLLKLDK
;
A
#
# COMPACT_ATOMS: atom_id res chain seq x y z
N MET A 1 9.38 -40.20 -27.53
CA MET A 1 8.79 -41.23 -26.65
C MET A 1 9.45 -41.04 -25.29
N PHE A 2 8.67 -40.59 -24.32
CA PHE A 2 9.07 -40.31 -22.95
C PHE A 2 9.28 -41.60 -22.14
N ALA A 3 10.11 -41.51 -21.09
CA ALA A 3 10.21 -42.32 -19.87
C ALA A 3 11.69 -42.48 -19.50
N ASP A 4 12.18 -42.41 -18.27
CA ASP A 4 11.59 -42.19 -16.95
C ASP A 4 12.78 -41.87 -16.04
N TRP A 5 12.73 -40.79 -15.26
CA TRP A 5 13.63 -40.61 -14.12
C TRP A 5 12.81 -40.19 -12.92
N HIS A 6 12.77 -41.08 -11.92
CA HIS A 6 12.04 -40.96 -10.68
C HIS A 6 12.40 -39.68 -9.91
N PHE A 7 11.36 -38.93 -9.52
CA PHE A 7 11.44 -37.85 -8.54
C PHE A 7 11.47 -38.44 -7.11
N PRO A 8 12.45 -38.08 -6.27
CA PRO A 8 12.25 -38.11 -4.83
C PRO A 8 11.42 -36.87 -4.47
N PHE A 9 10.11 -37.05 -4.48
CA PHE A 9 9.14 -36.12 -3.91
C PHE A 9 9.21 -36.21 -2.38
N LEU A 10 8.85 -35.11 -1.71
CA LEU A 10 8.84 -34.86 -0.25
C LEU A 10 10.19 -34.50 0.38
N TRP A 11 10.21 -33.29 0.97
CA TRP A 11 11.16 -32.75 1.95
C TRP A 11 12.21 -31.71 1.53
N HIS A 12 11.94 -30.81 0.59
CA HIS A 12 12.60 -29.48 0.62
C HIS A 12 11.67 -28.30 0.26
N LEU A 13 10.36 -28.45 0.52
CA LEU A 13 9.33 -27.42 0.37
C LEU A 13 9.36 -26.31 1.45
N VAL A 14 10.35 -26.31 2.34
CA VAL A 14 10.50 -25.28 3.39
C VAL A 14 11.42 -24.14 2.96
N GLY A 15 12.21 -24.30 1.88
CA GLY A 15 13.19 -23.30 1.42
C GLY A 15 12.76 -22.39 0.26
N LEU A 16 11.70 -22.74 -0.47
CA LEU A 16 11.28 -22.02 -1.69
C LEU A 16 10.37 -20.80 -1.43
N SER A 17 9.62 -20.80 -0.32
CA SER A 17 8.59 -19.77 0.00
C SER A 17 9.15 -18.35 0.16
N LYS A 18 10.34 -18.18 0.76
CA LYS A 18 10.86 -16.84 1.07
C LYS A 18 11.39 -16.08 -0.15
N LYS A 19 11.95 -16.82 -1.12
CA LYS A 19 12.62 -16.24 -2.30
C LYS A 19 11.62 -15.87 -3.39
N GLU A 20 10.54 -16.62 -3.56
CA GLU A 20 9.44 -16.25 -4.44
C GLU A 20 8.63 -15.07 -3.91
N ASN A 21 8.35 -15.02 -2.60
CA ASN A 21 7.64 -13.90 -2.00
C ASN A 21 8.42 -12.58 -2.12
N MET A 22 9.74 -12.58 -1.88
CA MET A 22 10.57 -11.39 -2.11
C MET A 22 10.56 -10.94 -3.58
N LYS A 23 10.54 -11.87 -4.54
CA LYS A 23 10.48 -11.51 -5.96
C LYS A 23 9.18 -10.79 -6.31
N LYS A 24 8.05 -11.20 -5.73
CA LYS A 24 6.75 -10.54 -5.94
C LYS A 24 6.71 -9.14 -5.32
N VAL A 25 7.19 -9.00 -4.08
CA VAL A 25 7.32 -7.70 -3.42
C VAL A 25 8.24 -6.76 -4.20
N VAL A 26 9.37 -7.26 -4.68
CA VAL A 26 10.29 -6.48 -5.54
C VAL A 26 9.63 -6.11 -6.86
N LEU A 27 8.90 -7.03 -7.50
CA LEU A 27 8.20 -6.75 -8.75
C LEU A 27 7.14 -5.67 -8.58
N ILE A 28 6.46 -5.65 -7.44
CA ILE A 28 5.48 -4.63 -7.09
C ILE A 28 6.15 -3.30 -6.80
N MET A 29 7.20 -3.27 -5.98
CA MET A 29 7.96 -2.03 -5.81
C MET A 29 8.48 -1.51 -7.15
N LEU A 30 8.91 -2.40 -8.05
CA LEU A 30 9.36 -2.04 -9.39
C LEU A 30 8.20 -1.53 -10.25
N ALA A 31 7.02 -2.14 -10.18
CA ALA A 31 5.82 -1.68 -10.87
C ALA A 31 5.36 -0.32 -10.33
N CYS A 32 5.29 -0.15 -9.01
CA CYS A 32 5.06 1.11 -8.32
C CYS A 32 6.05 2.19 -8.76
N PHE A 33 7.35 1.86 -8.84
CA PHE A 33 8.38 2.77 -9.33
C PHE A 33 8.18 3.09 -10.83
N SER A 34 7.83 2.10 -11.64
CA SER A 34 7.54 2.28 -13.07
C SER A 34 6.33 3.19 -13.30
N PHE A 35 5.24 2.99 -12.54
CA PHE A 35 4.07 3.86 -12.56
C PHE A 35 4.40 5.26 -12.05
N GLY A 36 5.21 5.37 -10.98
CA GLY A 36 5.73 6.65 -10.50
C GLY A 36 6.51 7.41 -11.59
N THR A 37 7.43 6.74 -12.29
CA THR A 37 8.18 7.34 -13.41
C THR A 37 7.31 7.68 -14.61
N ALA A 38 6.24 6.92 -14.87
CA ALA A 38 5.29 7.22 -15.94
C ALA A 38 4.37 8.40 -15.57
N MET A 39 4.06 8.57 -14.28
CA MET A 39 3.26 9.67 -13.75
C MET A 39 4.03 11.00 -13.76
N GLU A 40 5.33 10.98 -13.44
CA GLU A 40 6.22 12.17 -13.53
C GLU A 40 6.20 12.83 -14.92
N ALA A 41 6.02 12.04 -15.99
CA ALA A 41 5.99 12.52 -17.37
C ALA A 41 4.75 13.37 -17.71
N SER A 42 3.72 13.40 -16.84
CA SER A 42 2.42 14.04 -17.10
C SER A 42 1.93 15.00 -16.02
N ALA A 43 2.62 15.08 -14.87
CA ALA A 43 2.17 15.86 -13.73
C ALA A 43 2.79 17.27 -13.68
N LEU A 44 1.98 18.25 -13.22
CA LEU A 44 2.46 19.60 -12.91
C LEU A 44 3.39 19.56 -11.69
N ASP A 45 2.95 18.85 -10.65
CA ASP A 45 3.69 18.69 -9.40
C ASP A 45 3.85 17.22 -9.04
N ASP A 46 5.06 16.83 -8.67
CA ASP A 46 5.38 15.51 -8.14
C ASP A 46 5.78 15.64 -6.67
N TYR A 47 5.18 14.81 -5.83
CA TYR A 47 5.44 14.76 -4.40
C TYR A 47 5.97 13.38 -4.05
N VAL A 48 6.98 13.35 -3.19
CA VAL A 48 7.50 12.10 -2.61
C VAL A 48 7.47 12.20 -1.10
N GLY A 49 7.32 11.06 -0.46
CA GLY A 49 7.37 11.05 0.99
C GLY A 49 7.07 9.69 1.59
N PHE A 50 6.58 9.72 2.82
CA PHE A 50 6.34 8.54 3.60
C PHE A 50 5.14 8.70 4.52
N SER A 51 4.66 7.57 5.01
CA SER A 51 3.53 7.52 5.91
C SER A 51 3.76 6.55 7.04
N LEU A 52 3.23 6.90 8.21
CA LEU A 52 3.21 6.08 9.41
C LEU A 52 1.76 5.78 9.77
N TYR A 53 1.45 4.50 9.92
CA TYR A 53 0.09 4.03 10.12
C TYR A 53 -0.04 3.20 11.39
N SER A 54 -1.20 3.29 12.03
CA SER A 54 -1.73 2.26 12.90
C SER A 54 -2.76 1.46 12.12
N VAL A 55 -2.55 0.15 12.00
CA VAL A 55 -3.44 -0.78 11.34
C VAL A 55 -4.26 -1.51 12.40
N LYS A 56 -5.58 -1.56 12.19
CA LYS A 56 -6.49 -2.36 13.00
C LYS A 56 -7.22 -3.35 12.10
N SER A 57 -7.18 -4.61 12.49
CA SER A 57 -7.91 -5.70 11.82
C SER A 57 -8.75 -6.48 12.83
N SER A 58 -9.93 -6.94 12.41
CA SER A 58 -10.81 -7.76 13.24
C SER A 58 -11.12 -9.07 12.52
N GLU A 59 -10.78 -10.19 13.15
CA GLU A 59 -11.10 -11.54 12.66
C GLU A 59 -11.85 -12.30 13.75
N SER A 60 -13.06 -12.76 13.48
CA SER A 60 -13.81 -13.65 14.39
C SER A 60 -13.89 -13.14 15.85
N GLY A 61 -13.92 -11.82 16.05
CA GLY A 61 -13.96 -11.17 17.37
C GLY A 61 -12.59 -10.85 18.00
N ILE A 62 -11.49 -11.25 17.37
CA ILE A 62 -10.13 -10.94 17.79
C ILE A 62 -9.67 -9.66 17.09
N ASN A 63 -9.41 -8.61 17.87
CA ASN A 63 -8.85 -7.35 17.40
C ASN A 63 -7.32 -7.40 17.46
N ASN A 64 -6.66 -7.19 16.32
CA ASN A 64 -5.22 -6.99 16.26
C ASN A 64 -4.91 -5.54 15.91
N THR A 65 -3.81 -5.03 16.44
CA THR A 65 -3.29 -3.70 16.14
C THR A 65 -1.81 -3.78 15.84
N ALA A 66 -1.39 -3.13 14.77
CA ALA A 66 0.00 -3.06 14.34
C ALA A 66 0.35 -1.66 13.86
N ALA A 67 1.65 -1.39 13.75
CA ALA A 67 2.15 -0.22 13.05
C ALA A 67 2.53 -0.58 11.61
N GLY A 68 2.48 0.42 10.72
CA GLY A 68 2.90 0.33 9.33
C GLY A 68 3.76 1.51 8.93
N PHE A 69 4.63 1.29 7.95
CA PHE A 69 5.46 2.33 7.34
C PHE A 69 5.49 2.11 5.82
N THR A 70 5.25 3.18 5.06
CA THR A 70 5.24 3.12 3.61
C THR A 70 5.93 4.32 2.99
N GLY A 71 6.58 4.14 1.84
CA GLY A 71 6.90 5.23 0.93
C GLY A 71 5.71 5.58 0.04
N MET A 72 5.65 6.83 -0.44
CA MET A 72 4.59 7.31 -1.32
C MET A 72 5.17 8.23 -2.41
N ILE A 73 4.61 8.11 -3.61
CA ILE A 73 4.72 9.07 -4.70
C ILE A 73 3.31 9.56 -5.03
N SER A 74 3.11 10.87 -5.10
CA SER A 74 1.83 11.51 -5.44
C SER A 74 2.08 12.49 -6.59
N ALA A 75 1.46 12.24 -7.73
CA ALA A 75 1.57 13.09 -8.91
C ALA A 75 0.26 13.84 -9.12
N ARG A 76 0.33 15.16 -9.25
CA ARG A 76 -0.84 16.04 -9.30
C ARG A 76 -0.88 16.84 -10.60
N PRO A 77 -1.75 16.46 -11.54
CA PRO A 77 -1.97 17.23 -12.77
C PRO A 77 -2.66 18.58 -12.52
N ASN A 78 -3.33 18.77 -11.37
CA ASN A 78 -3.88 20.05 -10.90
C ASN A 78 -4.22 19.96 -9.40
N GLU A 79 -4.88 21.00 -8.88
CA GLU A 79 -5.26 21.14 -7.46
C GLU A 79 -6.44 20.26 -7.01
N TYR A 80 -7.18 19.61 -7.93
CA TYR A 80 -8.40 18.85 -7.62
C TYR A 80 -8.24 17.34 -7.68
N TYR A 81 -7.27 16.82 -8.43
CA TYR A 81 -7.02 15.38 -8.49
C TYR A 81 -5.53 15.05 -8.68
N GLY A 82 -5.19 13.83 -8.27
CA GLY A 82 -3.87 13.26 -8.44
C GLY A 82 -3.91 11.75 -8.48
N TYR A 83 -2.76 11.16 -8.73
CA TYR A 83 -2.53 9.73 -8.70
C TYR A 83 -1.50 9.45 -7.60
N GLU A 84 -1.72 8.41 -6.82
CA GLU A 84 -0.84 8.04 -5.72
C GLU A 84 -0.43 6.58 -5.86
N VAL A 85 0.87 6.36 -5.66
CA VAL A 85 1.46 5.04 -5.51
C VAL A 85 2.06 5.00 -4.12
N GLN A 86 1.73 3.99 -3.34
CA GLN A 86 2.35 3.79 -2.05
C GLN A 86 2.74 2.32 -1.87
N GLY A 87 3.78 2.09 -1.07
CA GLY A 87 4.29 0.75 -0.84
C GLY A 87 5.13 0.69 0.42
N GLY A 88 5.03 -0.42 1.15
CA GLY A 88 5.72 -0.54 2.42
C GLY A 88 5.50 -1.83 3.18
N VAL A 89 5.70 -1.73 4.49
CA VAL A 89 5.63 -2.86 5.41
C VAL A 89 4.66 -2.55 6.54
N LEU A 90 3.89 -3.56 6.89
CA LEU A 90 2.97 -3.56 7.99
C LEU A 90 3.39 -4.63 9.00
N GLY A 91 3.20 -4.33 10.28
CA GLY A 91 3.40 -5.28 11.35
C GLY A 91 2.36 -6.41 11.32
N LYS A 92 2.09 -7.00 12.48
CA LYS A 92 1.19 -8.15 12.58
C LYS A 92 -0.27 -7.77 12.28
N ILE A 93 -0.82 -8.23 11.15
CA ILE A 93 -2.25 -8.09 10.80
C ILE A 93 -2.91 -9.46 10.85
N GLY A 94 -3.92 -9.62 11.71
CA GLY A 94 -4.55 -10.94 11.91
C GLY A 94 -3.56 -12.03 12.35
N PRO A 95 -3.59 -13.23 11.73
CA PRO A 95 -2.66 -14.31 12.06
C PRO A 95 -1.27 -14.12 11.45
N PHE A 96 -1.05 -13.08 10.63
CA PHE A 96 0.17 -12.92 9.85
C PHE A 96 1.22 -12.11 10.62
N SER A 97 2.45 -12.64 10.73
CA SER A 97 3.53 -12.03 11.52
C SER A 97 4.16 -10.80 10.86
N SER A 98 3.99 -10.66 9.55
CA SER A 98 4.51 -9.55 8.75
C SER A 98 3.74 -9.44 7.45
N SER A 99 3.46 -8.22 7.02
CA SER A 99 2.81 -7.97 5.75
C SER A 99 3.55 -6.88 4.95
N GLY A 100 3.54 -6.99 3.62
CA GLY A 100 3.88 -5.92 2.69
C GLY A 100 2.61 -5.42 2.02
N GLU A 101 2.54 -4.13 1.76
CA GLU A 101 1.40 -3.45 1.13
C GLU A 101 1.92 -2.68 -0.09
N ALA A 102 1.11 -2.63 -1.14
CA ALA A 102 1.31 -1.70 -2.22
C ALA A 102 -0.02 -1.30 -2.84
N ASP A 103 -0.29 0.00 -2.83
CA ASP A 103 -1.49 0.58 -3.41
C ASP A 103 -1.19 1.47 -4.60
N PHE A 104 -2.12 1.44 -5.55
CA PHE A 104 -2.26 2.43 -6.59
C PHE A 104 -3.66 3.04 -6.50
N SER A 105 -3.73 4.36 -6.39
CA SER A 105 -4.99 5.06 -6.18
C SER A 105 -5.09 6.36 -6.95
N ILE A 106 -6.33 6.75 -7.22
CA ILE A 106 -6.68 8.09 -7.66
C ILE A 106 -7.12 8.85 -6.41
N ALA A 107 -6.58 10.05 -6.24
CA ALA A 107 -6.90 10.96 -5.14
C ALA A 107 -7.66 12.19 -5.67
N GLY A 108 -8.72 12.58 -4.98
CA GLY A 108 -9.44 13.83 -5.18
C GLY A 108 -9.21 14.77 -4.00
N PHE A 109 -9.14 16.07 -4.30
CA PHE A 109 -8.84 17.14 -3.35
C PHE A 109 -9.90 18.24 -3.44
N LEU A 110 -10.34 18.72 -2.28
CA LEU A 110 -11.25 19.85 -2.15
C LEU A 110 -10.63 20.93 -1.26
N PRO A 111 -10.15 22.04 -1.84
CA PRO A 111 -9.58 23.15 -1.09
C PRO A 111 -10.60 23.81 -0.16
N LEU A 112 -10.25 23.94 1.12
CA LEU A 112 -11.03 24.63 2.14
C LEU A 112 -10.53 26.07 2.29
N GLY A 113 -10.85 26.89 1.28
CA GLY A 113 -10.50 28.31 1.24
C GLY A 113 -8.99 28.55 1.02
N GLY A 114 -8.50 29.72 1.45
CA GLY A 114 -7.10 30.15 1.24
C GLY A 114 -6.09 29.68 2.30
N SER A 115 -6.46 28.74 3.16
CA SER A 115 -5.67 28.33 4.34
C SER A 115 -4.60 27.27 4.05
N GLY A 116 -4.57 26.73 2.82
CA GLY A 116 -3.75 25.57 2.47
C GLY A 116 -4.31 24.24 2.99
N ILE A 117 -5.51 24.24 3.59
CA ILE A 117 -6.18 23.02 4.05
C ILE A 117 -7.05 22.45 2.93
N ASN A 118 -6.90 21.16 2.63
CA ASN A 118 -7.70 20.42 1.65
C ASN A 118 -8.38 19.23 2.34
N LEU A 119 -9.64 18.94 1.99
CA LEU A 119 -10.17 17.59 2.19
C LEU A 119 -9.61 16.70 1.09
N TYR A 120 -9.22 15.48 1.42
CA TYR A 120 -8.79 14.51 0.42
C TYR A 120 -9.60 13.22 0.56
N ALA A 121 -9.83 12.58 -0.57
CA ALA A 121 -10.35 11.21 -0.65
C ALA A 121 -9.55 10.45 -1.70
N LYS A 122 -9.31 9.16 -1.48
CA LYS A 122 -8.65 8.29 -2.46
C LYS A 122 -9.41 6.99 -2.63
N ALA A 123 -9.33 6.42 -3.83
CA ALA A 123 -9.84 5.10 -4.14
C ALA A 123 -8.93 4.43 -5.17
N GLY A 124 -8.75 3.12 -5.06
CA GLY A 124 -7.76 2.42 -5.86
C GLY A 124 -7.78 0.91 -5.67
N VAL A 125 -6.66 0.32 -6.05
CA VAL A 125 -6.35 -1.10 -5.86
C VAL A 125 -5.17 -1.22 -4.91
N ASP A 126 -5.18 -2.25 -4.09
CA ASP A 126 -4.13 -2.58 -3.14
C ASP A 126 -3.80 -4.07 -3.24
N ASP A 127 -2.52 -4.39 -3.10
CA ASP A 127 -2.00 -5.75 -3.05
C ASP A 127 -1.23 -5.98 -1.74
N VAL A 128 -1.78 -6.85 -0.90
CA VAL A 128 -1.24 -7.16 0.42
C VAL A 128 -0.64 -8.56 0.44
N TYR A 129 0.67 -8.62 0.69
CA TYR A 129 1.44 -9.84 0.88
C TYR A 129 1.60 -10.11 2.34
N SER A 130 1.21 -11.30 2.80
CA SER A 130 1.34 -11.69 4.20
C SER A 130 2.15 -12.97 4.35
N SER A 131 2.78 -13.13 5.52
CA SER A 131 3.47 -14.37 5.88
C SER A 131 2.54 -15.59 5.69
N GLY A 132 3.04 -16.68 5.11
CA GLY A 132 2.22 -17.85 4.78
C GLY A 132 1.77 -17.95 3.32
N ASN A 133 2.41 -17.21 2.41
CA ASN A 133 2.09 -17.13 0.97
C ASN A 133 0.64 -16.66 0.70
N VAL A 134 0.12 -15.79 1.56
CA VAL A 134 -1.20 -15.19 1.39
C VAL A 134 -1.01 -13.87 0.65
N ASN A 135 -1.68 -13.74 -0.49
CA ASN A 135 -1.76 -12.52 -1.27
C ASN A 135 -3.24 -12.14 -1.37
N ASN A 136 -3.52 -10.85 -1.39
CA ASN A 136 -4.81 -10.33 -1.76
C ASN A 136 -4.66 -9.11 -2.62
N GLU A 137 -5.35 -9.14 -3.75
CA GLU A 137 -5.60 -7.96 -4.54
C GLU A 137 -7.04 -7.52 -4.25
N GLY A 138 -7.21 -6.24 -3.92
CA GLY A 138 -8.51 -5.71 -3.53
C GLY A 138 -8.66 -4.24 -3.79
N LEU A 139 -9.88 -3.74 -3.56
CA LEU A 139 -10.13 -2.30 -3.57
C LEU A 139 -9.63 -1.68 -2.26
N THR A 140 -8.98 -0.52 -2.38
CA THR A 140 -8.65 0.35 -1.27
C THR A 140 -9.38 1.68 -1.41
N TYR A 141 -9.75 2.27 -0.30
CA TYR A 141 -10.30 3.62 -0.26
C TYR A 141 -9.93 4.32 1.05
N GLY A 142 -9.86 5.64 1.02
CA GLY A 142 -9.49 6.44 2.17
C GLY A 142 -9.93 7.87 2.06
N ALA A 143 -9.88 8.58 3.18
CA ALA A 143 -10.19 10.00 3.25
C ALA A 143 -9.49 10.65 4.44
N GLY A 144 -9.38 11.97 4.40
CA GLY A 144 -8.87 12.74 5.51
C GLY A 144 -8.64 14.21 5.16
N VAL A 145 -7.68 14.81 5.86
CA VAL A 145 -7.34 16.22 5.73
C VAL A 145 -5.88 16.35 5.38
N GLU A 146 -5.60 17.27 4.47
CA GLU A 146 -4.27 17.64 4.04
C GLU A 146 -4.03 19.11 4.34
N TYR A 147 -2.84 19.44 4.83
CA TYR A 147 -2.33 20.79 4.95
C TYR A 147 -1.13 20.96 4.04
N GLN A 148 -1.20 21.95 3.15
CA GLN A 148 -0.14 22.33 2.23
C GLN A 148 0.49 23.66 2.67
N GLY A 149 1.74 23.60 3.10
CA GLY A 149 2.56 24.74 3.49
C GLY A 149 3.75 24.89 2.55
N GLY A 150 3.62 25.70 1.50
CA GLY A 150 4.69 25.89 0.52
C GLY A 150 4.97 24.61 -0.28
N LYS A 151 6.17 24.03 -0.10
CA LYS A 151 6.57 22.76 -0.75
C LYS A 151 6.20 21.52 0.06
N ASP A 152 5.77 21.70 1.31
CA ASP A 152 5.56 20.61 2.24
C ASP A 152 4.06 20.33 2.39
N ILE A 153 3.72 19.04 2.43
CA ILE A 153 2.37 18.57 2.65
C ILE A 153 2.38 17.62 3.86
N VAL A 154 1.46 17.88 4.79
CA VAL A 154 1.16 16.99 5.91
C VAL A 154 -0.28 16.54 5.81
N ARG A 155 -0.52 15.24 5.90
CA ARG A 155 -1.85 14.65 5.76
C ARG A 155 -2.16 13.74 6.94
N LEU A 156 -3.37 13.88 7.48
CA LEU A 156 -3.94 12.96 8.45
C LEU A 156 -5.11 12.24 7.79
N GLY A 157 -5.09 10.92 7.83
CA GLY A 157 -5.98 10.12 6.98
C GLY A 157 -6.38 8.79 7.56
N PHE A 158 -7.49 8.29 7.02
CA PHE A 158 -7.96 6.93 7.20
C PHE A 158 -7.93 6.21 5.86
N GLN A 159 -7.59 4.93 5.87
CA GLN A 159 -7.62 4.06 4.70
C GLN A 159 -8.21 2.72 5.08
N HIS A 160 -8.83 2.05 4.13
CA HIS A 160 -9.38 0.71 4.27
C HIS A 160 -8.92 -0.14 3.12
N PHE A 161 -8.50 -1.37 3.44
CA PHE A 161 -8.23 -2.42 2.45
C PHE A 161 -8.55 -3.80 3.03
N ASN A 162 -8.46 -4.83 2.18
CA ASN A 162 -8.66 -6.21 2.59
C ASN A 162 -7.38 -7.02 2.47
N VAL A 163 -7.10 -7.84 3.47
CA VAL A 163 -6.03 -8.85 3.49
C VAL A 163 -6.62 -10.22 3.15
N GLY A 164 -5.82 -11.05 2.48
CA GLY A 164 -6.28 -12.17 1.68
C GLY A 164 -6.88 -13.32 2.45
N ASN A 165 -7.62 -14.14 1.70
CA ASN A 165 -8.18 -15.38 2.20
C ASN A 165 -7.08 -16.44 2.31
N SER A 166 -6.97 -17.07 3.47
CA SER A 166 -6.07 -18.18 3.73
C SER A 166 -6.79 -19.29 4.47
N THR A 167 -6.22 -20.49 4.47
CA THR A 167 -6.73 -21.60 5.30
C THR A 167 -6.70 -21.29 6.81
N LEU A 168 -5.98 -20.23 7.23
CA LEU A 168 -5.85 -19.79 8.61
C LEU A 168 -6.76 -18.61 8.98
N SER A 169 -7.31 -17.89 7.99
CA SER A 169 -8.17 -16.72 8.17
C SER A 169 -8.95 -16.45 6.88
N PRO A 170 -10.29 -16.35 6.93
CA PRO A 170 -11.09 -15.72 5.87
C PRO A 170 -10.59 -14.31 5.55
N SER A 171 -11.04 -13.72 4.44
CA SER A 171 -10.69 -12.34 4.06
C SER A 171 -10.80 -11.38 5.26
N LEU A 172 -9.69 -10.72 5.58
CA LEU A 172 -9.56 -9.90 6.77
C LEU A 172 -9.61 -8.43 6.38
N SER A 173 -10.64 -7.73 6.83
CA SER A 173 -10.74 -6.29 6.63
C SER A 173 -9.80 -5.54 7.59
N ALA A 174 -8.99 -4.65 7.02
CA ALA A 174 -8.04 -3.83 7.76
C ALA A 174 -8.32 -2.34 7.52
N ASN A 175 -8.24 -1.57 8.61
CA ASN A 175 -8.35 -0.12 8.56
C ASN A 175 -7.04 0.48 9.07
N LEU A 176 -6.55 1.49 8.36
CA LEU A 176 -5.40 2.29 8.76
C LEU A 176 -5.88 3.67 9.18
N ILE A 177 -5.27 4.18 10.24
CA ILE A 177 -5.22 5.61 10.51
C ILE A 177 -3.76 6.01 10.51
N GLY A 178 -3.40 7.10 9.85
CA GLY A 178 -2.01 7.52 9.82
C GLY A 178 -1.76 8.93 9.40
N VAL A 179 -0.50 9.28 9.53
CA VAL A 179 0.06 10.56 9.15
C VAL A 179 1.00 10.34 7.98
N THR A 180 0.81 11.14 6.94
CA THR A 180 1.60 11.14 5.72
C THR A 180 2.32 12.47 5.60
N PHE A 181 3.60 12.41 5.27
CA PHE A 181 4.45 13.57 4.99
C PHE A 181 4.88 13.48 3.55
N LEU A 182 4.68 14.56 2.79
CA LEU A 182 4.99 14.67 1.37
C LEU A 182 5.79 15.95 1.12
N LEU A 183 6.77 15.85 0.24
CA LEU A 183 7.62 16.96 -0.20
C LEU A 183 7.51 17.10 -1.71
N LYS A 184 7.25 18.32 -2.17
CA LYS A 184 7.25 18.66 -3.59
C LYS A 184 8.67 18.55 -4.15
N LEU A 185 8.82 17.82 -5.26
CA LEU A 185 10.06 17.75 -6.02
C LEU A 185 10.25 19.03 -6.84
N ASP A 186 11.47 19.55 -6.83
CA ASP A 186 11.90 20.61 -7.75
C ASP A 186 12.28 19.98 -9.08
N LYS A 187 11.64 20.42 -10.17
CA LYS A 187 11.98 20.03 -11.56
C LYS A 187 13.04 20.94 -12.14
#